data_AF-A0A2V5MSQ2-F1
#
_entry.id   AF-A0A2V5MSQ2-F1
#
_cell.length_a   1.000
_cell.length_b   1.000
_cell.length_c   1.000
_cell.angle_alpha   90.00
_cell.angle_beta   90.00
_cell.angle_gamma   90.00
#
_symmetry.space_group_name_H-M   'P 1'
#
loop_
_entity.id
_entity.type
_entity.pdbx_description
1 polymer ?
#
loop_
_entity_poly.entity_id
_entity_poly.type
_entity_poly.pdbx_seq_one_letter_code
_entity_poly.pdbx_strand_id
1 'polypeptide(L)'
;MAKAGFDLRKGLSIDIRPNETMVQLPHAQILGVEQQQVDVLAFENGLWNRISGQDVQSELSALPELAWKKAAESGLPAEAQEVLQQQLEQRIRTAQPLRLIFNDEKKSE
;
A
#
# COMPACT_ATOMS: atom_id res chain seq x y z
N MET A 1 -5.15 -4.38 7.93
CA MET A 1 -3.73 -4.13 7.58
C MET A 1 -3.66 -3.44 6.24
N ALA A 2 -2.86 -2.39 6.12
CA ALA A 2 -2.63 -1.70 4.85
C ALA A 2 -1.47 -2.34 4.09
N LYS A 3 -1.55 -2.36 2.76
CA LYS A 3 -0.53 -2.90 1.85
C LYS A 3 -0.11 -1.80 0.87
N ALA A 4 1.18 -1.45 0.90
CA ALA A 4 1.79 -0.57 -0.08
C ALA A 4 2.49 -1.37 -1.19
N GLY A 5 2.53 -0.80 -2.39
CA GLY A 5 3.23 -1.40 -3.52
C GLY A 5 3.19 -0.52 -4.77
N PHE A 6 3.61 -1.08 -5.90
CA PHE A 6 3.74 -0.36 -7.17
C PHE A 6 2.68 -0.80 -8.16
N ASP A 7 1.94 0.16 -8.73
CA ASP A 7 0.98 -0.15 -9.80
C ASP A 7 1.69 -0.23 -11.15
N LEU A 8 2.18 -1.42 -11.51
CA LEU A 8 2.97 -1.63 -12.72
C LEU A 8 2.22 -1.34 -14.03
N ARG A 9 0.89 -1.18 -13.99
CA ARG A 9 0.09 -0.74 -15.15
C ARG A 9 0.41 0.71 -15.53
N LYS A 10 0.96 1.50 -14.59
CA LYS A 10 1.45 2.88 -14.81
C LYS A 10 2.82 2.93 -15.50
N GLY A 11 3.39 1.77 -15.84
CA GLY A 11 4.60 1.64 -16.63
C GLY A 11 5.81 1.20 -15.81
N LEU A 12 6.42 0.09 -16.23
CA LEU A 12 7.71 -0.40 -15.74
C LEU A 12 8.65 -0.52 -16.95
N SER A 13 9.83 0.07 -16.86
CA SER A 13 10.86 -0.04 -17.88
C SER A 13 12.19 -0.42 -17.27
N ILE A 14 12.92 -1.30 -17.95
CA ILE A 14 14.25 -1.74 -17.56
C ILE A 14 15.15 -1.60 -18.80
N ASP A 15 16.16 -0.76 -18.70
CA ASP A 15 17.17 -0.52 -19.74
C ASP A 15 18.51 -1.04 -19.20
N ILE A 16 19.04 -2.09 -19.84
CA ILE A 16 20.31 -2.71 -19.47
C ILE A 16 21.35 -2.29 -20.50
N ARG A 17 22.32 -1.49 -20.05
CA ARG A 17 23.43 -1.00 -20.88
C ARG A 17 24.73 -1.65 -20.46
N PRO A 18 25.77 -1.60 -21.30
CA PRO A 18 27.10 -2.10 -20.93
C PRO A 18 27.76 -1.39 -19.74
N ASN A 19 27.27 -0.21 -19.34
CA ASN A 19 27.86 0.59 -18.27
C ASN A 19 26.92 0.83 -17.08
N GLU A 20 25.62 0.61 -17.24
CA GLU A 20 24.61 0.87 -16.20
C GLU A 20 23.35 0.04 -16.45
N THR A 21 22.62 -0.27 -15.39
CA THR A 21 21.25 -0.77 -15.49
C THR A 21 20.31 0.29 -14.94
N MET A 22 19.33 0.72 -15.73
CA MET A 22 18.34 1.72 -15.33
C MET A 22 16.96 1.08 -15.20
N VAL A 23 16.34 1.27 -14.04
CA VAL A 23 15.01 0.77 -13.72
C VAL A 23 14.10 1.97 -13.47
N GLN A 24 13.04 2.07 -14.27
CA GLN A 24 12.03 3.12 -14.15
C GLN A 24 10.71 2.48 -13.74
N LEU A 25 10.11 2.99 -12.67
CA LEU A 25 8.88 2.43 -12.11
C LEU A 25 8.03 3.56 -11.49
N PRO A 26 6.73 3.38 -11.27
CA PRO A 26 5.90 4.41 -10.64
C PRO A 26 6.26 4.56 -9.16
N HIS A 27 5.77 5.63 -8.54
CA HIS A 27 5.81 5.73 -7.07
C HIS A 27 4.99 4.62 -6.41
N ALA A 28 5.44 4.21 -5.22
CA ALA A 28 4.65 3.32 -4.39
C ALA A 28 3.38 4.03 -3.92
N GLN A 29 2.31 3.28 -3.76
CA GLN A 29 1.02 3.75 -3.27
C GLN A 29 0.36 2.67 -2.41
N ILE A 30 -0.63 3.04 -1.61
CA ILE A 30 -1.47 2.06 -0.92
C ILE A 30 -2.32 1.35 -1.98
N LEU A 31 -2.12 0.06 -2.15
CA LEU A 31 -2.85 -0.76 -3.13
C LEU A 31 -4.04 -1.48 -2.49
N GLY A 32 -4.05 -1.63 -1.17
CA GLY A 32 -5.16 -2.25 -0.47
C GLY A 32 -5.12 -2.03 1.02
N VAL A 33 -6.30 -2.04 1.62
CA VAL A 33 -6.48 -2.07 3.07
C VAL A 33 -7.41 -3.24 3.37
N GLU A 34 -6.87 -4.25 4.03
CA GLU A 34 -7.64 -5.42 4.46
C GLU A 34 -8.20 -5.16 5.85
N GLN A 35 -9.51 -5.20 6.01
CA GLN A 35 -10.14 -5.23 7.33
C GLN A 35 -10.21 -6.69 7.77
N GLN A 36 -9.63 -7.01 8.93
CA GLN A 36 -9.83 -8.33 9.53
C GLN A 36 -11.31 -8.41 9.91
N GLN A 37 -12.02 -9.43 9.42
CA GLN A 37 -13.45 -9.61 9.66
C GLN A 37 -13.70 -9.57 11.17
N VAL A 38 -14.42 -8.55 11.62
CA VAL A 38 -14.90 -8.47 13.00
C VAL A 38 -16.24 -9.20 12.99
N ASP A 39 -16.22 -10.48 13.37
CA ASP A 39 -17.48 -11.19 13.66
C ASP A 39 -18.11 -10.51 14.86
N VAL A 40 -19.18 -9.75 14.62
CA VAL A 40 -20.05 -9.26 15.68
C VAL A 40 -20.81 -10.49 16.19
N LEU A 41 -20.20 -11.20 17.13
CA LEU A 41 -20.91 -12.20 17.92
C LEU A 41 -22.13 -11.51 18.49
N ALA A 42 -23.31 -11.99 18.12
CA ALA A 42 -24.59 -11.38 18.50
C ALA A 42 -24.58 -11.09 20.00
N PHE A 43 -24.65 -9.80 20.36
CA PHE A 43 -24.68 -9.38 21.75
C PHE A 43 -25.81 -10.14 22.45
N GLU A 44 -25.46 -10.96 23.45
CA GLU A 44 -26.45 -11.51 24.36
C GLU A 44 -27.10 -10.33 25.07
N ASN A 45 -28.41 -10.17 24.84
CA ASN A 45 -29.23 -9.08 25.34
C ASN A 45 -29.23 -9.04 26.87
N GLY A 46 -28.25 -8.36 27.48
CA GLY A 46 -28.35 -7.90 28.85
C GLY A 46 -29.40 -6.79 28.92
N LEU A 47 -30.38 -6.91 29.82
CA LEU A 47 -31.53 -6.00 30.06
C LEU A 47 -31.21 -4.49 30.22
N TRP A 48 -29.94 -4.10 30.14
CA TRP A 48 -29.43 -2.76 30.40
C TRP A 48 -28.59 -2.15 29.27
N ASN A 49 -28.27 -2.88 28.21
CA ASN A 49 -27.47 -2.33 27.10
C ASN A 49 -28.30 -2.33 25.80
N ARG A 50 -28.97 -1.20 25.52
CA ARG A 50 -29.76 -0.97 24.29
C ARG A 50 -28.90 -0.42 23.14
N ILE A 51 -27.65 -0.86 22.99
CA ILE A 51 -26.91 -0.54 21.76
C ILE A 51 -27.51 -1.45 20.70
N SER A 52 -28.36 -0.89 19.85
CA SER A 52 -29.07 -1.67 18.84
C SER A 52 -28.05 -2.18 17.83
N GLY A 53 -28.20 -3.39 17.29
CA GLY A 53 -27.25 -3.90 16.27
C GLY A 53 -27.06 -2.96 15.07
N GLN A 54 -28.02 -2.06 14.84
CA GLN A 54 -27.96 -0.97 13.87
C GLN A 54 -26.92 0.10 14.23
N ASP A 55 -26.78 0.47 15.50
CA ASP A 55 -25.80 1.46 15.96
C ASP A 55 -24.38 0.90 15.79
N VAL A 56 -24.17 -0.38 16.14
CA VAL A 56 -22.89 -1.08 15.93
C VAL A 56 -22.56 -1.16 14.44
N GLN A 57 -23.53 -1.52 13.60
CA GLN A 57 -23.33 -1.60 12.15
C GLN A 57 -22.97 -0.23 11.56
N SER A 58 -23.60 0.85 12.01
CA SER A 58 -23.30 2.20 11.54
C SER A 58 -21.88 2.64 11.90
N GLU A 59 -21.44 2.41 13.14
CA GLU A 59 -20.07 2.73 13.58
C GLU A 59 -19.02 1.88 12.85
N LEU A 60 -19.29 0.60 12.61
CA LEU A 60 -18.40 -0.29 11.86
C LEU A 60 -18.27 0.11 10.39
N SER A 61 -19.31 0.73 9.81
CA SER A 61 -19.34 1.14 8.40
C SER A 61 -18.37 2.30 8.10
N ALA A 62 -18.00 3.09 9.11
CA ALA A 62 -17.02 4.18 8.97
C ALA A 62 -15.56 3.68 9.02
N LEU A 63 -15.31 2.48 9.52
CA LEU A 63 -13.96 1.94 9.72
C LEU A 63 -13.15 1.76 8.43
N PRO A 64 -13.72 1.29 7.30
CA PRO A 64 -12.96 1.17 6.05
C PRO A 64 -12.39 2.49 5.56
N GLU A 65 -13.19 3.55 5.55
CA GLU A 65 -12.74 4.89 5.11
C GLU A 65 -11.66 5.46 6.04
N LEU A 66 -11.84 5.29 7.35
CA LEU A 66 -10.83 5.70 8.34
C LEU A 66 -9.52 4.91 8.19
N ALA A 67 -9.60 3.62 7.83
CA ALA A 67 -8.44 2.79 7.60
C ALA A 67 -7.66 3.22 6.35
N TRP A 68 -8.36 3.61 5.27
CA TRP A 68 -7.72 4.19 4.08
C TRP A 68 -7.06 5.54 4.37
N LYS A 69 -7.73 6.42 5.14
CA LYS A 69 -7.13 7.70 5.57
C LYS A 69 -5.85 7.48 6.38
N LYS A 70 -5.89 6.60 7.38
CA LYS A 70 -4.70 6.25 8.18
C LYS A 70 -3.61 5.60 7.34
N ALA A 71 -3.97 4.79 6.35
CA ALA A 71 -2.99 4.19 5.44
C ALA A 71 -2.34 5.24 4.53
N ALA A 72 -3.09 6.24 4.06
CA ALA A 72 -2.54 7.34 3.27
C ALA A 72 -1.59 8.24 4.09
N GLU A 73 -1.88 8.42 5.38
CA GLU A 73 -1.01 9.14 6.33
C GLU A 73 0.18 8.29 6.81
N SER A 74 0.23 7.00 6.45
CA SER A 74 1.32 6.11 6.86
C SER A 74 2.55 6.28 5.99
N GLY A 75 3.73 6.00 6.56
CA GLY A 75 5.00 5.95 5.83
C GLY A 75 5.14 4.73 4.90
N LEU A 76 4.13 3.86 4.80
CA LEU A 76 4.20 2.58 4.08
C LEU A 76 4.63 2.71 2.60
N PRO A 77 4.19 3.72 1.83
CA PRO A 77 4.68 3.90 0.46
C PRO A 77 6.20 4.19 0.41
N ALA A 78 6.71 5.04 1.31
CA ALA A 78 8.13 5.33 1.38
C ALA A 78 8.93 4.08 1.79
N GLU A 79 8.47 3.36 2.80
CA GLU A 79 9.08 2.09 3.23
C GLU A 79 9.12 1.06 2.08
N ALA A 80 8.06 0.97 1.27
CA ALA A 80 8.03 0.06 0.12
C ALA A 80 9.08 0.42 -0.94
N GLN A 81 9.39 1.72 -1.13
CA GLN A 81 10.47 2.17 -2.02
C GLN A 81 11.84 1.82 -1.46
N GLU A 82 12.08 2.05 -0.16
CA GLU A 82 13.34 1.70 0.50
C GLU A 82 13.60 0.19 0.46
N VAL A 83 12.59 -0.62 0.76
CA VAL A 83 12.69 -2.09 0.71
C VAL A 83 12.99 -2.57 -0.70
N LEU A 84 12.35 -1.99 -1.72
CA LEU A 84 12.65 -2.33 -3.11
C LEU A 84 14.12 -2.00 -3.46
N GLN A 85 14.59 -0.81 -3.10
CA GLN A 85 15.97 -0.40 -3.34
C GLN A 85 16.95 -1.39 -2.69
N GLN A 86 16.76 -1.71 -1.41
CA GLN A 86 17.61 -2.67 -0.69
C GLN A 86 17.57 -4.06 -1.35
N GLN A 87 16.40 -4.54 -1.75
CA GLN A 87 16.28 -5.85 -2.41
C GLN A 87 17.01 -5.87 -3.75
N LEU A 88 16.96 -4.78 -4.51
CA LEU A 88 17.67 -4.69 -5.78
C LEU A 88 19.18 -4.60 -5.57
N GLU A 89 19.66 -3.81 -4.61
CA GLU A 89 21.09 -3.75 -4.26
C GLU A 89 21.63 -5.10 -3.78
N GLN A 90 20.83 -5.86 -3.03
CA GLN A 90 21.24 -7.18 -2.53
C GLN A 90 21.27 -8.25 -3.63
N ARG A 91 20.27 -8.25 -4.53
CA ARG A 91 20.07 -9.30 -5.53
C ARG A 91 20.81 -9.01 -6.84
N ILE A 92 20.82 -7.75 -7.26
CA ILE A 92 21.50 -7.30 -8.46
C ILE A 92 22.93 -6.91 -8.05
N ARG A 93 23.74 -7.94 -7.75
CA ARG A 93 25.19 -7.80 -7.57
C ARG A 93 25.88 -7.69 -8.94
N THR A 94 25.42 -6.77 -9.78
CA THR A 94 26.06 -6.51 -11.08
C THR A 94 27.36 -5.75 -10.88
N ALA A 95 28.33 -5.98 -11.76
CA ALA A 95 29.58 -5.21 -11.80
C ALA A 95 29.37 -3.71 -12.16
N GLN A 96 28.12 -3.31 -12.43
CA GLN A 96 27.75 -2.03 -12.99
C GLN A 96 26.71 -1.34 -12.09
N PRO A 97 26.72 0.00 -12.03
CA PRO A 97 25.78 0.77 -11.23
C PRO A 97 24.32 0.53 -11.64
N LEU A 98 23.46 0.33 -10.64
CA LEU A 98 22.01 0.30 -10.78
C LEU A 98 21.45 1.69 -10.50
N ARG A 99 20.62 2.20 -11.41
CA ARG A 99 19.92 3.48 -11.25
C ARG A 99 18.42 3.26 -11.19
N LEU A 100 17.83 3.62 -10.05
CA LEU A 100 16.40 3.57 -9.81
C LEU A 100 15.79 4.96 -10.04
N ILE A 101 14.76 5.05 -10.87
CA ILE A 101 14.03 6.28 -11.17
C ILE A 101 12.55 6.04 -10.91
N PHE A 102 11.96 6.85 -10.03
CA PHE A 102 10.52 6.86 -9.82
C PHE A 102 9.88 7.87 -10.76
N ASN A 103 8.96 7.39 -11.59
CA ASN A 103 8.24 8.23 -12.51
C ASN A 103 7.08 8.90 -11.77
N ASP A 104 7.10 10.23 -11.72
CA ASP A 104 5.88 11.00 -11.42
C ASP A 104 4.85 10.70 -12.51
N GLU A 105 3.62 10.42 -12.12
CA GLU A 105 2.51 10.36 -13.08
C GLU A 105 2.39 11.75 -13.71
N LYS A 106 2.98 11.92 -14.90
CA LYS A 106 2.50 12.96 -15.81
C LYS A 106 1.06 12.62 -16.11
N LYS A 107 0.16 13.34 -15.44
CA LYS A 107 -1.24 13.51 -15.81
C LYS A 107 -1.25 13.77 -17.31
N SER A 108 -1.54 12.73 -18.09
CA SER A 108 -1.79 12.90 -19.52
C SER A 108 -3.15 13.56 -19.58
N GLU A 109 -3.13 14.82 -20.00
CA GLU A 109 -4.28 15.70 -20.20
C GLU A 109 -5.21 15.17 -21.30
#